data_AF-R9J436-F1
#
_entry.id   AF-R9J436-F1
#
_cell.length_a   1.000
_cell.length_b   1.000
_cell.length_c   1.000
_cell.angle_alpha   90.00
_cell.angle_beta   90.00
_cell.angle_gamma   90.00
#
_symmetry.space_group_name_H-M   'P 1'
#
loop_
_entity.id
_entity.type
_entity.pdbx_description
1 polymer ?
#
loop_
_entity_poly.entity_id
_entity_poly.type
_entity_poly.pdbx_seq_one_letter_code
_entity_poly.pdbx_strand_id
1 'polypeptide(L)'
;MALIKCSECGADISEKASACPKCGCPLDITKQVMSDAKKKKNKKVIIFFIVVLAFIMILSMGIFFVKRNNDPGNIAIRLIKKDFGNNISVDSIYYNSEVNGCIVKFSANGEDNTATVHLDDKTTGYQSVMNEYTKKSDNATTDEEKKQYAQQLVDYMDLYDIFWEYNLLMNDSEESGWEKIK
;
A
#
# COMPACT_ATOMS: atom_id res chain seq x y z
N MET A 1 -32.48 46.00 -21.39
CA MET A 1 -33.30 46.49 -20.26
C MET A 1 -34.01 45.28 -19.69
N ALA A 2 -33.93 45.01 -18.38
CA ALA A 2 -34.60 43.86 -17.78
C ALA A 2 -36.05 44.21 -17.43
N LEU A 3 -36.98 43.36 -17.88
CA LEU A 3 -38.39 43.41 -17.49
C LEU A 3 -38.60 42.38 -16.37
N ILE A 4 -39.28 42.78 -15.31
CA ILE A 4 -39.69 41.94 -14.19
C ILE A 4 -41.20 41.77 -14.22
N LYS A 5 -41.70 40.62 -13.73
CA LYS A 5 -43.15 40.39 -13.67
C LYS A 5 -43.73 40.99 -12.40
N CYS A 6 -44.86 41.68 -12.53
CA CYS A 6 -45.65 42.14 -11.39
C CYS A 6 -46.07 40.95 -10.52
N SER A 7 -45.86 41.05 -9.20
CA SER A 7 -46.33 40.04 -8.25
C SER A 7 -47.86 39.94 -8.15
N GLU A 8 -48.58 41.02 -8.49
CA GLU A 8 -50.04 41.10 -8.38
C GLU A 8 -50.76 40.75 -9.69
N CYS A 9 -50.41 41.43 -10.80
CA CYS A 9 -51.15 41.30 -12.06
C CYS A 9 -50.43 40.51 -13.16
N GLY A 10 -49.21 40.03 -12.89
CA GLY A 10 -48.41 39.23 -13.82
C GLY A 10 -47.91 39.97 -15.08
N ALA A 11 -48.13 41.28 -15.19
CA ALA A 11 -47.66 42.08 -16.33
C ALA A 11 -46.14 42.31 -16.27
N ASP A 12 -45.52 42.45 -17.44
CA ASP A 12 -44.10 42.81 -17.55
C ASP A 12 -43.90 44.30 -17.25
N ILE A 13 -43.05 44.60 -16.28
CA ILE A 13 -42.75 45.96 -15.80
C ILE A 13 -41.24 46.18 -15.89
N SER A 14 -40.82 47.40 -16.23
CA SER A 14 -39.42 47.80 -16.13
C SER A 14 -38.91 47.75 -14.69
N GLU A 15 -37.71 47.21 -14.48
CA GLU A 15 -37.04 47.18 -13.16
C GLU A 15 -36.79 48.60 -12.56
N LYS A 16 -36.90 49.65 -13.39
CA LYS A 16 -36.75 51.06 -13.01
C LYS A 16 -38.07 51.78 -12.68
N ALA A 17 -39.23 51.14 -12.88
CA ALA A 17 -40.48 51.78 -12.52
C ALA A 17 -40.63 51.87 -10.99
N SER A 18 -41.39 52.85 -10.50
CA SER A 18 -41.71 52.96 -9.06
C SER A 18 -42.90 52.08 -8.68
N ALA A 19 -43.85 51.90 -9.61
CA ALA A 19 -45.03 51.04 -9.45
C ALA A 19 -45.43 50.41 -10.79
N CYS A 20 -46.23 49.34 -10.73
CA CYS A 20 -46.81 48.72 -11.91
C CYS A 20 -47.75 49.70 -12.62
N PRO A 21 -47.55 50.03 -13.91
CA PRO A 21 -48.45 50.91 -14.65
C PRO A 21 -49.83 50.27 -14.91
N LYS A 22 -49.96 48.95 -14.79
CA LYS A 22 -51.21 48.22 -15.06
C LYS A 22 -52.12 48.07 -13.83
N CYS A 23 -51.55 47.92 -12.63
CA CYS A 23 -52.33 47.70 -11.40
C CYS A 23 -51.96 48.62 -10.22
N GLY A 24 -50.91 49.45 -10.34
CA GLY A 24 -50.49 50.37 -9.28
C GLY A 24 -49.65 49.74 -8.16
N CYS A 25 -49.33 48.45 -8.22
CA CYS A 25 -48.54 47.78 -7.17
C CYS A 25 -47.10 48.35 -7.08
N PRO A 26 -46.62 48.78 -5.89
CA PRO A 26 -45.26 49.27 -5.69
C PRO A 26 -44.20 48.20 -6.01
N LEU A 27 -43.15 48.57 -6.73
CA LEU A 27 -42.14 47.59 -7.18
C LEU A 27 -41.19 47.10 -6.09
N ASP A 28 -41.08 47.82 -4.96
CA ASP A 28 -40.31 47.38 -3.79
C ASP A 28 -40.84 46.05 -3.23
N ILE A 29 -42.15 45.81 -3.32
CA ILE A 29 -42.79 44.56 -2.90
C ILE A 29 -42.42 43.42 -3.87
N THR A 30 -42.36 43.71 -5.17
CA THR A 30 -42.02 42.71 -6.21
C THR A 30 -40.59 42.20 -6.07
N LYS A 31 -39.63 43.05 -5.67
CA LYS A 31 -38.22 42.65 -5.48
C LYS A 31 -38.00 41.74 -4.28
N GLN A 32 -38.76 41.91 -3.19
CA GLN A 32 -38.64 41.04 -2.01
C GLN A 32 -39.05 39.60 -2.33
N VAL A 33 -40.16 39.42 -3.06
CA VAL A 33 -40.68 38.09 -3.43
C VAL A 33 -39.74 37.31 -4.35
N MET A 34 -38.98 37.98 -5.22
CA MET A 34 -38.02 37.32 -6.11
C MET A 34 -36.73 36.89 -5.41
N SER A 35 -36.40 37.50 -4.26
CA SER A 35 -35.15 37.22 -3.54
C SER A 35 -35.19 35.97 -2.64
N ASP A 36 -36.40 35.47 -2.34
CA ASP A 36 -36.63 34.30 -1.50
C ASP A 36 -36.53 32.95 -2.25
N ALA A 37 -36.32 32.98 -3.57
CA ALA A 37 -36.02 31.78 -4.37
C ALA A 37 -34.56 31.30 -4.23
N LYS A 38 -33.81 31.76 -3.21
CA LYS A 38 -32.50 31.19 -2.86
C LYS A 38 -32.70 29.78 -2.33
N LYS A 39 -32.56 28.80 -3.24
CA LYS A 39 -32.37 27.35 -2.99
C LYS A 39 -31.88 27.08 -1.56
N LYS A 40 -32.80 26.76 -0.65
CA LYS A 40 -32.49 26.11 0.63
C LYS A 40 -31.91 24.74 0.29
N LYS A 41 -30.59 24.65 0.11
CA LYS A 41 -29.93 23.34 0.09
C LYS A 41 -30.21 22.69 1.44
N ASN A 42 -30.94 21.59 1.44
CA ASN A 42 -31.29 20.87 2.65
C ASN A 42 -30.00 20.47 3.38
N LYS A 43 -29.72 21.12 4.52
CA LYS A 43 -28.50 20.89 5.32
C LYS A 43 -28.31 19.41 5.65
N LYS A 44 -29.42 18.65 5.81
CA LYS A 44 -29.43 17.19 5.98
C LYS A 44 -28.84 16.43 4.79
N VAL A 45 -29.08 16.87 3.55
CA VAL A 45 -28.53 16.26 2.34
C VAL A 45 -27.02 16.49 2.27
N ILE A 46 -26.55 17.71 2.60
CA ILE A 46 -25.12 18.01 2.65
C ILE A 46 -24.42 17.17 3.73
N ILE A 47 -25.00 17.08 4.92
CA ILE A 47 -24.46 16.27 6.03
C ILE A 47 -24.37 14.79 5.61
N PHE A 48 -25.42 14.26 4.95
CA PHE A 48 -25.42 12.87 4.46
C PHE A 48 -24.24 12.59 3.51
N PHE A 49 -24.01 13.46 2.52
CA PHE A 49 -22.87 13.30 1.60
C PHE A 49 -21.51 13.39 2.30
N ILE A 50 -21.36 14.26 3.31
CA ILE A 50 -20.12 14.36 4.09
C ILE A 50 -19.86 13.07 4.87
N VAL A 51 -20.88 12.51 5.52
CA VAL A 51 -20.73 11.25 6.28
C VAL A 51 -20.38 10.08 5.34
N VAL A 52 -21.04 9.99 4.18
CA VAL A 52 -20.73 8.95 3.18
C VAL A 52 -19.30 9.08 2.66
N LEU A 53 -18.84 10.29 2.32
CA LEU A 53 -17.47 10.52 1.88
C LEU A 53 -16.44 10.18 2.97
N ALA A 54 -16.71 10.53 4.23
CA ALA A 54 -15.85 10.18 5.35
C ALA A 54 -15.77 8.65 5.54
N PHE A 55 -16.89 7.95 5.39
CA PHE A 55 -16.93 6.48 5.51
C PHE A 55 -16.14 5.79 4.38
N ILE A 56 -16.28 6.28 3.15
CA ILE A 56 -15.50 5.80 2.00
C ILE A 56 -14.00 6.04 2.24
N MET A 57 -13.63 7.20 2.79
CA MET A 57 -12.24 7.53 3.11
C MET A 57 -11.68 6.62 4.22
N ILE A 58 -12.48 6.27 5.23
CA ILE A 58 -12.07 5.31 6.28
C ILE A 58 -11.88 3.90 5.69
N LEU A 59 -12.78 3.45 4.82
CA LEU A 59 -12.68 2.15 4.16
C LEU A 59 -11.44 2.07 3.25
N SER A 60 -11.17 3.10 2.45
CA SER A 60 -9.99 3.14 1.59
C SER A 60 -8.70 3.19 2.39
N MET A 61 -8.67 3.95 3.50
CA MET A 61 -7.55 3.99 4.43
C MET A 61 -7.31 2.63 5.09
N GLY A 62 -8.37 1.91 5.47
CA GLY A 62 -8.29 0.57 6.04
C GLY A 62 -7.71 -0.45 5.05
N ILE A 63 -8.20 -0.46 3.81
CA ILE A 63 -7.68 -1.34 2.74
C ILE A 63 -6.20 -1.03 2.47
N PHE A 64 -5.83 0.25 2.40
CA PHE A 64 -4.45 0.68 2.21
C PHE A 64 -3.55 0.21 3.36
N PHE A 65 -4.03 0.29 4.60
CA PHE A 65 -3.28 -0.15 5.78
C PHE A 65 -3.06 -1.67 5.79
N VAL A 66 -4.09 -2.46 5.46
CA VAL A 66 -3.99 -3.92 5.35
C VAL A 66 -3.00 -4.31 4.25
N LYS A 67 -3.10 -3.70 3.06
CA LYS A 67 -2.20 -3.99 1.94
C LYS A 67 -0.74 -3.69 2.29
N ARG A 68 -0.48 -2.57 2.99
CA ARG A 68 0.87 -2.21 3.44
C ARG A 68 1.43 -3.19 4.48
N ASN A 69 0.58 -3.69 5.37
CA ASN A 69 1.03 -4.55 6.46
C ASN A 69 1.31 -6.00 6.03
N ASN A 70 0.65 -6.44 4.95
CA ASN A 70 0.77 -7.76 4.35
C ASN A 70 1.71 -7.79 3.13
N ASP A 71 2.52 -6.75 2.94
CA ASP A 71 3.53 -6.73 1.90
C ASP A 71 4.60 -7.83 2.16
N PRO A 72 4.87 -8.72 1.18
CA PRO A 72 5.84 -9.82 1.30
C PRO A 72 7.21 -9.36 1.80
N GLY A 73 7.72 -8.24 1.27
CA GLY A 73 9.01 -7.69 1.66
C GLY A 73 9.02 -7.23 3.12
N ASN A 74 7.94 -6.62 3.61
CA ASN A 74 7.81 -6.25 5.02
C ASN A 74 7.77 -7.47 5.95
N ILE A 75 7.12 -8.56 5.54
CA ILE A 75 7.11 -9.82 6.31
C ILE A 75 8.52 -10.40 6.37
N ALA A 76 9.22 -10.49 5.24
CA ALA A 76 10.59 -10.99 5.16
C ALA A 76 11.55 -10.17 6.04
N ILE A 77 11.49 -8.84 5.97
CA ILE A 77 12.30 -7.96 6.84
C ILE A 77 12.02 -8.22 8.32
N ARG A 78 10.76 -8.44 8.72
CA ARG A 78 10.43 -8.71 10.13
C ARG A 78 11.03 -10.02 10.62
N LEU A 79 11.04 -11.06 9.79
CA LEU A 79 11.63 -12.35 10.13
C LEU A 79 13.15 -12.21 10.30
N ILE A 80 13.84 -11.55 9.36
CA ILE A 80 15.29 -11.31 9.45
C ILE A 80 15.64 -10.48 10.68
N LYS A 81 14.85 -9.44 10.99
CA LYS A 81 15.06 -8.61 12.20
C LYS A 81 14.86 -9.37 13.50
N LYS A 82 14.09 -10.45 13.50
CA LYS A 82 13.91 -11.31 14.68
C LYS A 82 15.22 -12.03 15.02
N ASP A 83 16.01 -12.37 14.01
CA ASP A 83 17.22 -13.18 14.17
C ASP A 83 18.49 -12.31 14.26
N PHE A 84 18.58 -11.23 13.48
CA PHE A 84 19.74 -10.31 13.45
C PHE A 84 19.55 -9.03 14.26
N GLY A 85 18.37 -8.79 14.80
CA GLY A 85 18.01 -7.56 15.49
C GLY A 85 17.57 -6.43 14.55
N ASN A 86 17.27 -5.26 15.12
CA ASN A 86 16.67 -4.16 14.38
C ASN A 86 17.64 -3.39 13.46
N ASN A 87 18.95 -3.55 13.67
CA ASN A 87 20.00 -2.79 12.99
C ASN A 87 20.53 -3.54 11.75
N ILE A 88 19.68 -3.67 10.74
CA ILE A 88 20.03 -4.25 9.43
C ILE A 88 19.85 -3.20 8.33
N SER A 89 20.73 -3.23 7.32
CA SER A 89 20.56 -2.49 6.07
C SER A 89 20.05 -3.46 5.00
N VAL A 90 18.99 -3.12 4.28
CA VAL A 90 18.43 -3.99 3.24
C VAL A 90 18.75 -3.40 1.88
N ASP A 91 19.47 -4.14 1.05
CA ASP A 91 19.97 -3.70 -0.24
C ASP A 91 19.00 -4.00 -1.37
N SER A 92 18.41 -5.20 -1.36
CA SER A 92 17.36 -5.57 -2.31
C SER A 92 16.46 -6.68 -1.79
N ILE A 93 15.22 -6.69 -2.27
CA ILE A 93 14.24 -7.76 -2.02
C ILE A 93 13.66 -8.21 -3.35
N TYR A 94 13.69 -9.52 -3.56
CA TYR A 94 13.05 -10.19 -4.68
C TYR A 94 11.90 -11.04 -4.14
N TYR A 95 10.77 -11.02 -4.81
CA TYR A 95 9.59 -11.81 -4.47
C TYR A 95 9.21 -12.70 -5.65
N ASN A 96 8.88 -13.96 -5.35
CA ASN A 96 8.35 -14.89 -6.32
C ASN A 96 6.97 -15.36 -5.84
N SER A 97 5.94 -15.06 -6.64
CA SER A 97 4.55 -15.37 -6.31
C SER A 97 4.16 -16.84 -6.46
N GLU A 98 4.89 -17.61 -7.27
CA GLU A 98 4.62 -19.04 -7.50
C GLU A 98 5.00 -19.88 -6.28
N VAL A 99 6.15 -19.56 -5.67
CA VAL A 99 6.65 -20.23 -4.45
C VAL A 99 6.30 -19.48 -3.16
N ASN A 100 5.63 -18.34 -3.27
CA ASN A 100 5.30 -17.44 -2.17
C ASN A 100 6.51 -17.16 -1.25
N GLY A 101 7.62 -16.75 -1.86
CA GLY A 101 8.92 -16.62 -1.20
C GLY A 101 9.63 -15.30 -1.48
N CYS A 102 10.56 -14.93 -0.60
CA CYS A 102 11.42 -13.76 -0.78
C CYS A 102 12.90 -14.12 -0.71
N ILE A 103 13.71 -13.54 -1.60
CA ILE A 103 15.17 -13.45 -1.45
C ILE A 103 15.49 -12.04 -0.98
N VAL A 104 16.22 -11.92 0.13
CA VAL A 104 16.60 -10.63 0.71
C VAL A 104 18.11 -10.53 0.80
N LYS A 105 18.68 -9.52 0.12
CA LYS A 105 20.10 -9.15 0.26
C LYS A 105 20.20 -8.01 1.28
N PHE A 106 20.98 -8.22 2.32
CA PHE A 106 21.07 -7.30 3.45
C PHE A 106 22.46 -7.33 4.08
N SER A 107 22.78 -6.30 4.85
CA SER A 107 23.97 -6.20 5.68
C SER A 107 23.59 -6.09 7.15
N ALA A 108 24.22 -6.88 8.01
CA ALA A 108 24.03 -6.87 9.46
C ALA A 108 25.40 -6.88 10.15
N ASN A 109 25.59 -6.00 11.12
CA ASN A 109 26.88 -5.86 11.84
C ASN A 109 28.10 -5.61 10.93
N GLY A 110 27.89 -5.03 9.74
CA GLY A 110 28.95 -4.76 8.77
C GLY A 110 29.31 -5.94 7.86
N GLU A 111 28.55 -7.04 7.93
CA GLU A 111 28.71 -8.21 7.07
C GLU A 111 27.48 -8.39 6.18
N ASP A 112 27.71 -8.65 4.90
CA ASP A 112 26.65 -8.89 3.92
C ASP A 112 26.14 -10.34 4.00
N ASN A 113 24.85 -10.52 3.77
CA ASN A 113 24.18 -11.80 3.86
C ASN A 113 22.98 -11.86 2.89
N THR A 114 22.62 -13.08 2.49
CA THR A 114 21.40 -13.36 1.72
C THR A 114 20.50 -14.24 2.57
N ALA A 115 19.23 -13.85 2.68
CA ALA A 115 18.19 -14.67 3.28
C ALA A 115 17.21 -15.18 2.21
N THR A 116 16.80 -16.44 2.34
CA THR A 116 15.66 -17.03 1.64
C THR A 116 14.53 -17.18 2.64
N VAL A 117 13.36 -16.64 2.32
CA VAL A 117 12.21 -16.55 3.23
C VAL A 117 11.01 -17.22 2.62
N HIS A 118 10.47 -18.23 3.28
CA HIS A 118 9.22 -18.86 2.94
C HIS A 118 8.08 -18.15 3.68
N LEU A 119 7.12 -17.58 2.95
CA LEU A 119 6.09 -16.75 3.58
C LEU A 119 4.94 -17.59 4.19
N ASP A 120 4.74 -18.81 3.70
CA ASP A 120 3.69 -19.72 4.16
C ASP A 120 3.94 -20.23 5.58
N ASP A 121 5.13 -20.79 5.83
CA ASP A 121 5.51 -21.36 7.12
C ASP A 121 6.39 -20.42 7.98
N LYS A 122 6.81 -19.28 7.39
CA LYS A 122 7.65 -18.25 8.02
C LYS A 122 9.02 -18.75 8.43
N THR A 123 9.56 -19.70 7.67
CA THR A 123 10.94 -20.16 7.81
C THR A 123 11.91 -19.26 7.04
N THR A 124 13.14 -19.19 7.51
CA THR A 124 14.20 -18.37 6.91
C THR A 124 15.51 -19.15 6.90
N GLY A 125 16.12 -19.25 5.73
CA GLY A 125 17.50 -19.69 5.57
C GLY A 125 18.45 -18.51 5.37
N TYR A 126 19.73 -18.69 5.70
CA TYR A 126 20.77 -17.66 5.59
C TYR A 126 22.05 -18.21 4.96
N GLN A 127 22.64 -17.46 4.02
CA GLN A 127 23.91 -17.82 3.38
C GLN A 127 25.03 -17.98 4.42
N SER A 128 25.05 -17.15 5.46
CA SER A 128 26.06 -17.22 6.53
C SER A 128 26.08 -18.58 7.25
N VAL A 129 24.92 -19.22 7.44
CA VAL A 129 24.83 -20.53 8.10
C VAL A 129 25.33 -21.64 7.18
N MET A 130 25.00 -21.56 5.88
CA MET A 130 25.54 -22.44 4.85
C MET A 130 27.08 -22.38 4.80
N ASN A 131 27.62 -21.16 4.82
CA ASN A 131 29.07 -20.91 4.86
C ASN A 131 29.71 -21.47 6.14
N GLU A 132 29.03 -21.39 7.28
CA GLU A 132 29.52 -21.94 8.55
C GLU A 132 29.66 -23.47 8.49
N TYR A 133 28.65 -24.19 7.98
CA TYR A 133 28.72 -25.65 7.84
C TYR A 133 29.80 -26.08 6.86
N THR A 134 29.93 -25.35 5.74
CA THR A 134 30.99 -25.59 4.76
C THR A 134 32.37 -25.45 5.41
N LYS A 135 32.58 -24.35 6.15
CA LYS A 135 33.83 -24.11 6.87
C LYS A 135 34.11 -25.17 7.93
N LYS A 136 33.10 -25.67 8.64
CA LYS A 136 33.27 -26.76 9.62
C LYS A 136 33.67 -28.08 8.95
N SER A 137 33.05 -28.41 7.82
CA SER A 137 33.40 -29.59 7.02
C SER A 137 34.84 -29.51 6.50
N ASP A 138 35.27 -28.35 6.01
CA ASP A 138 36.62 -28.14 5.47
C ASP A 138 37.71 -28.23 6.54
N ASN A 139 37.40 -27.82 7.78
CA ASN A 139 38.33 -27.84 8.91
C ASN A 139 38.21 -29.11 9.78
N ALA A 140 37.36 -30.07 9.41
CA ALA A 140 37.18 -31.30 10.18
C ALA A 140 38.47 -32.13 10.20
N THR A 141 38.82 -32.64 11.39
CA THR A 141 40.06 -33.41 11.58
C THR A 141 39.85 -34.91 11.48
N THR A 142 38.59 -35.36 11.56
CA THR A 142 38.19 -36.77 11.47
C THR A 142 37.16 -36.97 10.36
N ASP A 143 37.14 -38.17 9.78
CA ASP A 143 36.17 -38.54 8.74
C ASP A 143 34.73 -38.51 9.28
N GLU A 144 34.54 -38.83 10.57
CA GLU A 144 33.24 -38.82 11.23
C GLU A 144 32.67 -37.40 11.34
N GLU A 145 33.48 -36.44 11.81
CA GLU A 145 33.12 -35.02 11.86
C GLU A 145 32.81 -34.46 10.46
N LYS A 146 33.65 -34.81 9.47
CA LYS A 146 33.47 -34.37 8.09
C LYS A 146 32.13 -34.85 7.53
N LYS A 147 31.79 -36.12 7.76
CA LYS A 147 30.51 -36.71 7.35
C LYS A 147 29.34 -36.04 8.06
N GLN A 148 29.47 -35.75 9.35
CA GLN A 148 28.43 -35.06 10.11
C GLN A 148 28.17 -33.66 9.57
N TYR A 149 29.19 -32.84 9.34
CA TYR A 149 29.02 -31.48 8.82
C TYR A 149 28.51 -31.47 7.37
N ALA A 150 28.95 -32.42 6.54
CA ALA A 150 28.41 -32.57 5.19
C ALA A 150 26.91 -32.91 5.21
N GLN A 151 26.47 -33.77 6.14
CA GLN A 151 25.05 -34.06 6.30
C GLN A 151 24.27 -32.83 6.77
N GLN A 152 24.77 -32.09 7.77
CA GLN A 152 24.14 -30.85 8.23
C GLN A 152 24.04 -29.80 7.13
N LEU A 153 25.06 -29.70 6.27
CA LEU A 153 25.04 -28.83 5.11
C LEU A 153 23.89 -29.23 4.18
N VAL A 154 23.82 -30.50 3.77
CA VAL A 154 22.76 -31.02 2.89
C VAL A 154 21.38 -30.77 3.49
N ASP A 155 21.19 -31.10 4.78
CA ASP A 155 19.90 -30.87 5.46
C ASP A 155 19.52 -29.38 5.50
N TYR A 156 20.52 -28.48 5.57
CA TYR A 156 20.30 -27.04 5.56
C TYR A 156 20.07 -26.48 4.15
N MET A 157 20.55 -27.15 3.09
CA MET A 157 20.34 -26.70 1.71
C MET A 157 18.87 -26.69 1.33
N ASP A 158 18.08 -27.61 1.88
CA ASP A 158 16.63 -27.67 1.69
C ASP A 158 15.91 -26.51 2.39
N LEU A 159 16.41 -26.05 3.54
CA LEU A 159 15.85 -24.89 4.26
C LEU A 159 16.32 -23.56 3.67
N TYR A 160 17.55 -23.51 3.15
CA TYR A 160 18.13 -22.33 2.54
C TYR A 160 17.72 -22.15 1.08
N ASP A 161 17.14 -23.16 0.44
CA ASP A 161 16.65 -23.07 -0.94
C ASP A 161 17.67 -22.45 -1.90
N ILE A 162 18.91 -22.99 -1.91
CA ILE A 162 20.02 -22.49 -2.73
C ILE A 162 19.62 -22.29 -4.20
N PHE A 163 18.74 -23.15 -4.72
CA PHE A 163 18.26 -23.06 -6.09
C PHE A 163 17.52 -21.75 -6.39
N TRP A 164 16.92 -21.11 -5.40
CA TRP A 164 16.28 -19.80 -5.57
C TRP A 164 17.30 -18.72 -5.91
N GLU A 165 18.39 -18.62 -5.14
CA GLU A 165 19.44 -17.64 -5.40
C GLU A 165 20.17 -17.96 -6.72
N TYR A 166 20.42 -19.24 -7.00
CA TYR A 166 21.00 -19.67 -8.27
C TYR A 166 20.11 -19.28 -9.47
N ASN A 167 18.81 -19.53 -9.38
CA ASN A 167 17.84 -19.18 -10.42
C ASN A 167 17.79 -17.66 -10.65
N LEU A 168 17.78 -16.86 -9.57
CA LEU A 168 17.84 -15.40 -9.65
C LEU A 168 19.12 -14.89 -10.34
N LEU A 169 20.26 -15.57 -10.15
CA LEU A 169 21.55 -15.15 -10.71
C LEU A 169 21.74 -15.57 -12.18
N MET A 170 21.20 -16.73 -12.55
CA MET A 170 21.44 -17.32 -13.88
C MET A 170 20.43 -16.91 -14.93
N ASN A 171 19.21 -16.55 -14.51
CA ASN A 171 18.14 -16.16 -15.41
C ASN A 171 17.90 -14.65 -15.29
N ASP A 172 17.37 -14.04 -16.34
CA ASP A 172 16.90 -12.67 -16.24
C ASP A 172 15.61 -12.58 -15.39
N SER A 173 15.17 -11.36 -15.09
CA SER A 173 14.01 -11.14 -14.22
C SER A 173 12.70 -11.73 -14.77
N GLU A 174 12.60 -11.94 -16.09
CA GLU A 174 11.39 -12.49 -16.70
C GLU A 174 11.37 -14.03 -16.63
N GLU A 175 12.51 -14.69 -16.81
CA GLU A 175 12.61 -16.16 -16.77
C GLU A 175 12.78 -16.74 -15.35
N SER A 176 13.30 -15.95 -14.41
CA SER A 176 13.53 -16.39 -13.02
C SER A 176 12.26 -16.43 -12.16
N GLY A 177 11.21 -15.68 -12.54
CA GLY A 177 10.00 -15.49 -11.71
C GLY A 177 10.26 -14.63 -10.46
N TRP A 178 11.46 -14.07 -10.31
CA TRP A 178 11.85 -13.24 -9.17
C TRP A 178 11.72 -11.76 -9.51
N GLU A 179 10.67 -11.14 -8.99
CA GLU A 179 10.43 -9.71 -9.17
C GLU A 179 11.12 -8.89 -8.09
N LYS A 180 11.97 -7.94 -8.49
CA LYS A 180 12.57 -6.99 -7.54
C LYS A 180 11.50 -6.02 -7.02
N ILE A 181 11.14 -6.14 -5.75
CA ILE A 181 10.16 -5.28 -5.07
C ILE A 181 10.79 -4.19 -4.20
N LYS A 182 12.10 -4.29 -3.93
CA LYS A 182 12.89 -3.26 -3.24
C LYS A 182 14.33 -3.27 -3.70
#